data_AF-M2A7T3-F1
#
_entry.id   AF-M2A7T3-F1
#
_cell.length_a   1.000
_cell.length_b   1.000
_cell.length_c   1.000
_cell.angle_alpha   90.00
_cell.angle_beta   90.00
_cell.angle_gamma   90.00
#
_symmetry.space_group_name_H-M   'P 1'
#
loop_
_entity.id
_entity.type
_entity.pdbx_description
1 polymer ?
#
loop_
_entity_poly.entity_id
_entity_poly.type
_entity_poly.pdbx_seq_one_letter_code
_entity_poly.pdbx_strand_id
1 'polypeptide(L)'
;MVTPHRKNVPGDFYVEDGCCTSCDVPMVEAPELFTYDIDASGSHHCYVSRQPSDETEIDCMIKTISCAEFECIHYRGRDDAILKRMADVDASHLYDVITPAPPTVQRPWWRFW
;
A
#
# COMPACT_ATOMS: atom_id res chain seq x y z
N MET A 1 1.86 -9.67 7.51
CA MET A 1 1.78 -9.65 6.04
C MET A 1 0.36 -9.35 5.68
N VAL A 2 0.14 -8.21 5.06
CA VAL A 2 -1.18 -7.75 4.64
C VAL A 2 -1.54 -8.47 3.33
N THR A 3 -2.77 -8.94 3.20
CA THR A 3 -3.23 -9.58 1.96
C THR A 3 -3.77 -8.49 1.01
N PRO A 4 -3.19 -8.29 -0.19
CA PRO A 4 -3.73 -7.32 -1.13
C PRO A 4 -5.06 -7.77 -1.73
N HIS A 5 -5.99 -6.86 -1.92
CA HIS A 5 -7.21 -7.12 -2.69
C HIS A 5 -6.87 -7.62 -4.10
N ARG A 6 -7.54 -8.68 -4.54
CA ARG A 6 -7.21 -9.42 -5.78
C ARG A 6 -7.22 -8.59 -7.06
N LYS A 7 -7.98 -7.48 -7.10
CA LYS A 7 -8.10 -6.60 -8.26
C LYS A 7 -7.09 -5.45 -8.28
N ASN A 8 -6.29 -5.28 -7.23
CA ASN A 8 -5.20 -4.31 -7.28
C ASN A 8 -4.30 -4.61 -8.47
N VAL A 9 -3.94 -3.59 -9.24
CA VAL A 9 -2.91 -3.76 -10.26
C VAL A 9 -1.55 -4.04 -9.61
N PRO A 10 -0.64 -4.76 -10.29
CA PRO A 10 0.72 -4.92 -9.80
C PRO A 10 1.40 -3.56 -9.58
N GLY A 11 1.97 -3.37 -8.39
CA GLY A 11 2.75 -2.17 -8.06
C GLY A 11 3.03 -2.04 -6.58
N ASP A 12 3.47 -0.86 -6.17
CA ASP A 12 3.91 -0.59 -4.79
C ASP A 12 2.76 -0.16 -3.88
N PHE A 13 1.74 0.51 -4.42
CA PHE A 13 0.53 0.89 -3.69
C PHE A 13 -0.56 -0.16 -3.89
N TYR A 14 -1.25 -0.53 -2.81
CA TYR A 14 -2.37 -1.47 -2.87
C TYR A 14 -3.35 -1.27 -1.72
N VAL A 15 -4.60 -1.66 -1.94
CA VAL A 15 -5.61 -1.76 -0.88
C VAL A 15 -5.59 -3.16 -0.27
N GLU A 16 -5.60 -3.25 1.05
CA GLU A 16 -5.80 -4.50 1.81
C GLU A 16 -7.16 -5.13 1.53
N ASP A 17 -7.18 -6.46 1.37
CA ASP A 17 -8.39 -7.25 1.18
C ASP A 17 -9.25 -7.29 2.46
N GLY A 18 -10.51 -6.90 2.35
CA GLY A 18 -11.48 -6.94 3.45
C GLY A 18 -11.39 -5.78 4.46
N CYS A 19 -10.52 -4.80 4.22
CA CYS A 19 -10.38 -3.62 5.08
C CYS A 19 -11.27 -2.45 4.61
N CYS A 20 -11.40 -2.23 3.30
CA CYS A 20 -12.10 -1.06 2.76
C CYS A 20 -13.62 -1.18 2.93
N THR A 21 -14.25 -0.18 3.56
CA THR A 21 -15.72 -0.14 3.80
C THR A 21 -16.47 0.92 2.98
N SER A 22 -15.88 1.41 1.89
CA SER A 22 -16.49 2.39 0.96
C SER A 22 -16.75 3.79 1.52
N CYS A 23 -15.69 4.44 2.01
CA CYS A 23 -15.70 5.83 2.49
C CYS A 23 -15.72 6.89 1.37
N ASP A 24 -15.68 6.49 0.10
CA ASP A 24 -15.53 7.35 -1.10
C ASP A 24 -14.29 8.24 -1.17
N VAL A 25 -13.49 8.38 -0.11
CA VAL A 25 -12.26 9.19 -0.10
C VAL A 25 -11.33 8.88 -1.29
N PRO A 26 -11.04 7.62 -1.66
CA PRO A 26 -10.19 7.33 -2.81
C PRO A 26 -10.79 7.78 -4.16
N MET A 27 -12.12 7.81 -4.27
CA MET A 27 -12.81 8.31 -5.48
C MET A 27 -12.82 9.83 -5.56
N VAL A 28 -12.66 10.52 -4.42
CA VAL A 28 -12.61 11.98 -4.37
C VAL A 28 -11.18 12.48 -4.56
N GLU A 29 -10.22 11.90 -3.84
CA GLU A 29 -8.85 12.40 -3.77
C GLU A 29 -7.97 11.89 -4.92
N ALA A 30 -8.24 10.69 -5.44
CA ALA A 30 -7.48 10.07 -6.52
C ALA A 30 -8.35 9.20 -7.46
N PRO A 31 -9.42 9.76 -8.08
CA PRO A 31 -10.37 8.99 -8.90
C PRO A 31 -9.72 8.20 -10.04
N GLU A 32 -8.58 8.67 -10.56
CA GLU A 32 -7.87 8.02 -11.66
C GLU A 32 -7.01 6.82 -11.24
N LEU A 33 -6.81 6.63 -9.92
CA LEU A 33 -5.97 5.57 -9.33
C LEU A 33 -6.80 4.46 -8.67
N PHE A 34 -8.05 4.74 -8.33
CA PHE A 34 -8.94 3.82 -7.61
C PHE A 34 -10.21 3.51 -8.38
N THR A 35 -10.79 2.35 -8.09
CA THR A 35 -12.17 2.04 -8.48
C THR A 35 -12.80 1.06 -7.49
N TYR A 36 -14.08 0.75 -7.67
CA TYR A 36 -14.81 -0.19 -6.84
C TYR A 36 -14.85 -1.59 -7.45
N ASP A 37 -14.61 -2.60 -6.61
CA ASP A 37 -15.13 -3.94 -6.79
C ASP A 37 -16.46 -4.05 -6.04
N ILE A 38 -17.37 -4.89 -6.55
CA ILE A 38 -18.55 -5.32 -5.83
C ILE A 38 -18.30 -6.79 -5.49
N ASP A 39 -18.25 -7.10 -4.20
CA ASP A 39 -18.03 -8.48 -3.77
C ASP A 39 -19.29 -9.35 -3.94
N ALA A 40 -19.17 -10.64 -3.61
CA ALA A 40 -20.28 -11.59 -3.74
C ALA A 40 -21.46 -11.28 -2.81
N SER A 41 -21.25 -10.51 -1.73
CA SER A 41 -22.31 -10.01 -0.84
C SER A 41 -22.96 -8.72 -1.33
N GLY A 42 -22.45 -8.12 -2.41
CA GLY A 42 -22.94 -6.84 -2.93
C GLY A 42 -22.36 -5.62 -2.21
N SER A 43 -21.34 -5.81 -1.37
CA SER A 43 -20.62 -4.72 -0.71
C SER A 43 -19.55 -4.15 -1.62
N HIS A 44 -19.40 -2.83 -1.58
CA HIS A 44 -18.38 -2.12 -2.31
C HIS A 44 -17.03 -2.25 -1.60
N HIS A 45 -15.98 -2.53 -2.37
CA HIS A 45 -14.60 -2.59 -1.91
C HIS A 45 -13.70 -1.83 -2.87
N CYS A 46 -12.97 -0.82 -2.38
CA CYS A 46 -12.06 -0.07 -3.21
C CYS A 46 -10.79 -0.88 -3.55
N TYR A 47 -10.18 -0.63 -4.70
CA TYR A 47 -8.87 -1.16 -5.04
C TYR A 47 -8.08 -0.20 -5.92
N VAL A 48 -6.75 -0.33 -5.92
CA VAL A 48 -5.86 0.44 -6.80
C VAL A 48 -5.99 -0.13 -8.22
N SER A 49 -6.67 0.60 -9.10
CA SER A 49 -6.88 0.23 -10.50
C SER A 49 -5.73 0.66 -11.40
N ARG A 50 -4.89 1.59 -10.93
CA ARG A 50 -3.69 2.07 -11.61
C ARG A 50 -2.68 2.62 -10.61
N GLN A 51 -1.39 2.37 -10.85
CA GLN A 51 -0.33 2.98 -10.04
C GLN A 51 -0.11 4.44 -10.46
N PRO A 52 0.27 5.32 -9.51
CA PRO A 52 0.69 6.67 -9.85
C PRO A 52 1.93 6.63 -10.76
N SER A 53 1.97 7.54 -11.73
CA SER A 53 2.99 7.59 -12.78
C SER A 53 3.77 8.90 -12.82
N ASP A 54 3.33 9.90 -12.06
CA ASP A 54 3.99 11.18 -11.86
C ASP A 54 3.82 11.70 -10.42
N GLU A 55 4.54 12.76 -10.08
CA GLU A 55 4.51 13.35 -8.73
C GLU A 55 3.12 13.84 -8.31
N THR A 56 2.29 14.33 -9.24
CA THR A 56 0.93 14.81 -8.90
C THR A 56 0.05 13.64 -8.48
N GLU A 57 0.16 12.51 -9.18
CA GLU A 57 -0.56 11.30 -8.82
C GLU A 57 -0.05 10.69 -7.51
N ILE A 58 1.26 10.79 -7.22
CA ILE A 58 1.83 10.41 -5.93
C ILE A 58 1.28 11.30 -4.80
N ASP A 59 1.17 12.61 -5.02
CA ASP A 59 0.55 13.55 -4.07
C ASP A 59 -0.90 13.16 -3.76
N CYS A 60 -1.70 12.89 -4.80
CA CYS A 60 -3.08 12.42 -4.65
C CYS A 60 -3.16 11.09 -3.90
N MET A 61 -2.27 10.13 -4.19
CA MET A 61 -2.21 8.84 -3.51
C MET A 61 -1.91 9.02 -2.01
N ILE A 62 -0.89 9.80 -1.66
CA ILE A 62 -0.51 10.05 -0.25
C ILE A 62 -1.60 10.83 0.49
N LYS A 63 -2.22 11.80 -0.17
CA LYS A 63 -3.38 12.51 0.41
C LYS A 63 -4.53 11.55 0.69
N THR A 64 -4.83 10.64 -0.24
CA THR A 64 -5.83 9.60 -0.05
C THR A 64 -5.52 8.74 1.18
N ILE A 65 -4.27 8.31 1.34
CA ILE A 65 -3.80 7.56 2.51
C ILE A 65 -4.06 8.35 3.81
N SER A 66 -3.72 9.64 3.84
CA SER A 66 -3.89 10.48 5.04
C SER A 66 -5.34 10.83 5.40
N CYS A 67 -6.27 10.70 4.45
CA CYS A 67 -7.67 11.11 4.63
C CYS A 67 -8.65 9.94 4.70
N ALA A 68 -8.24 8.72 4.33
CA ALA A 68 -9.11 7.56 4.36
C ALA A 68 -9.56 7.26 5.80
N GLU A 69 -10.86 6.94 5.97
CA GLU A 69 -11.42 6.61 7.29
C GLU A 69 -10.76 5.39 7.94
N PHE A 70 -10.24 4.49 7.10
CA PHE A 70 -9.53 3.30 7.51
C PHE A 70 -8.17 3.25 6.82
N GLU A 71 -7.17 2.81 7.58
CA GLU A 71 -5.78 2.72 7.19
C GLU A 71 -5.54 1.46 6.32
N CYS A 72 -6.26 1.36 5.20
CA CYS A 72 -6.28 0.17 4.33
C CYS A 72 -5.37 0.26 3.11
N ILE A 73 -4.76 1.42 2.85
CA ILE A 73 -3.96 1.68 1.66
C ILE A 73 -2.49 1.60 2.05
N HIS A 74 -1.83 0.55 1.62
CA HIS A 74 -0.46 0.21 2.02
C HIS A 74 0.54 0.53 0.92
N TYR A 75 1.79 0.75 1.32
CA TYR A 75 2.92 0.92 0.43
C TYR A 75 3.99 -0.14 0.73
N ARG A 76 4.35 -0.93 -0.28
CA ARG A 76 5.41 -1.96 -0.18
C ARG A 76 6.68 -1.63 -0.97
N GLY A 77 6.74 -0.44 -1.56
CA GLY A 77 7.92 0.01 -2.31
C GLY A 77 9.07 0.41 -1.39
N ARG A 78 10.17 0.87 -2.00
CA ARG A 78 11.41 1.24 -1.30
C ARG A 78 11.88 2.65 -1.65
N ASP A 79 11.01 3.48 -2.22
CA ASP A 79 11.36 4.86 -2.54
C ASP A 79 11.41 5.68 -1.25
N ASP A 80 12.63 6.10 -0.87
CA ASP A 80 12.87 6.89 0.34
C ASP A 80 12.09 8.21 0.36
N ALA A 81 11.81 8.82 -0.81
CA ALA A 81 11.03 10.04 -0.88
C ALA A 81 9.55 9.76 -0.55
N ILE A 82 8.98 8.67 -1.07
CA ILE A 82 7.60 8.26 -0.74
C ILE A 82 7.50 7.89 0.74
N LEU A 83 8.45 7.10 1.26
CA LEU A 83 8.49 6.72 2.67
C LEU A 83 8.51 7.97 3.55
N LYS A 84 9.42 8.91 3.30
CA LYS A 84 9.48 10.16 4.06
C LYS A 84 8.16 10.92 4.02
N ARG A 85 7.56 11.08 2.85
CA ARG A 85 6.29 11.81 2.68
C ARG A 85 5.12 11.13 3.41
N MET A 86 5.07 9.80 3.44
CA MET A 86 4.11 9.07 4.25
C MET A 86 4.35 9.27 5.75
N ALA A 87 5.61 9.35 6.19
CA ALA A 87 5.94 9.64 7.59
C ALA A 87 5.51 11.06 7.99
N ASP A 88 5.65 12.03 7.09
CA ASP A 88 5.24 13.42 7.32
C ASP A 88 3.71 13.56 7.53
N VAL A 89 2.91 12.58 7.09
CA VAL A 89 1.46 12.49 7.32
C VAL A 89 1.06 11.41 8.34
N ASP A 90 2.00 10.96 9.17
CA ASP A 90 1.81 9.94 10.23
C ASP A 90 1.35 8.56 9.73
N ALA A 91 1.59 8.25 8.45
CA ALA A 91 1.21 7.00 7.80
C ALA A 91 2.31 5.93 7.78
N SER A 92 3.33 6.04 8.64
CA SER A 92 4.46 5.10 8.65
C SER A 92 4.10 3.66 9.04
N HIS A 93 2.98 3.47 9.73
CA HIS A 93 2.48 2.15 10.10
C HIS A 93 1.90 1.37 8.90
N LEU A 94 1.73 2.02 7.74
CA LEU A 94 1.24 1.44 6.48
C LEU A 94 2.35 0.99 5.52
N TYR A 95 3.57 0.92 6.02
CA TYR A 95 4.68 0.31 5.32
C TYR A 95 4.61 -1.20 5.42
N ASP A 96 4.41 -1.88 4.29
CA ASP A 96 4.67 -3.32 4.17
C ASP A 96 6.00 -3.55 3.44
N VAL A 97 7.03 -2.78 3.85
CA VAL A 97 8.38 -2.89 3.29
C VAL A 97 8.88 -4.28 3.62
N ILE A 98 8.93 -5.12 2.59
CA ILE A 98 9.57 -6.42 2.69
C ILE A 98 11.06 -6.17 2.92
N THR A 99 11.50 -6.24 4.18
CA THR A 99 12.91 -6.40 4.49
C THR A 99 13.37 -7.66 3.78
N PRO A 100 14.39 -7.60 2.90
CA PRO A 100 14.94 -8.81 2.34
C PRO A 100 15.41 -9.69 3.51
N ALA A 101 15.18 -11.00 3.42
CA ALA A 101 15.70 -11.93 4.40
C ALA A 101 17.20 -11.61 4.64
N PRO A 102 17.66 -11.51 5.89
CA PRO A 102 19.07 -11.25 6.16
C PRO A 102 19.90 -12.29 5.39
N PRO A 103 21.01 -11.90 4.75
CA PRO A 103 21.83 -12.85 4.01
C PRO A 103 22.18 -14.00 4.94
N THR A 104 21.94 -15.22 4.49
CA THR A 104 22.26 -16.44 5.24
C THR A 104 23.77 -16.42 5.48
N VAL A 105 24.20 -15.99 6.68
CA VAL A 105 25.61 -16.04 7.05
C VAL A 105 25.96 -17.52 7.16
N GLN A 106 26.59 -18.06 6.11
CA GLN A 106 27.28 -19.34 6.18
C GLN A 106 28.39 -19.18 7.21
N ARG A 107 28.12 -19.59 8.46
CA ARG A 107 29.15 -19.69 9.47
C ARG A 107 30.01 -20.90 9.14
N PRO A 108 31.29 -20.72 8.84
CA PRO A 108 32.14 -21.85 8.58
C PRO A 108 32.28 -22.73 9.82
N TRP A 109 32.26 -24.05 9.62
CA TRP A 109 32.28 -25.06 10.69
C TRP A 109 33.52 -24.96 11.61
N TRP A 110 34.62 -24.36 11.14
CA TRP A 110 35.87 -24.17 11.89
C TRP A 110 35.88 -23.01 12.89
N ARG A 111 34.78 -22.26 13.05
CA ARG A 111 34.67 -21.15 14.03
C ARG A 111 34.04 -21.55 15.37
N PHE A 112 33.82 -22.83 15.61
CA PHE A 112 33.22 -23.39 16.83
C PHE A 112 34.15 -24.37 17.58
N TRP A 113 35.45 -24.37 17.26
CA TRP A 113 36.52 -25.10 17.95
C TRP A 113 37.73 -24.19 18.15
#